data_AF-A0A4Y2J4T4-F1
#
_entry.id   AF-A0A4Y2J4T4-F1
#
_cell.length_a   1.000
_cell.length_b   1.000
_cell.length_c   1.000
_cell.angle_alpha   90.00
_cell.angle_beta   90.00
_cell.angle_gamma   90.00
#
_symmetry.space_group_name_H-M   'P 1'
#
loop_
_entity.id
_entity.type
_entity.pdbx_description
1 polymer ?
#
loop_
_entity_poly.entity_id
_entity_poly.type
_entity_poly.pdbx_seq_one_letter_code
_entity_poly.pdbx_strand_id
1 'polypeptide(L)'
;MLMQRFQSTYIPKQDISIDESLIGYKGRLGWKQYIPTKRSRFGVKLFQLCESESGYIWNSIIYTGKGTTFHEDYEDYGVSTKSVMTLIHELKNKGYTLTTDNYYTSPELAEILIKCKTDIYGTLRANRKGLPPLIKSSKVKKGEVLAFQKGKICLLKWTDKKPILMLSTLHSTSMVTVESKKSKSSKLKPAVVADYNNTMGGVDKAD
;
A
#
# COMPACT_ATOMS: atom_id res chain seq x y z
N MET A 1 -8.42 10.87 -21.57
CA MET A 1 -7.32 11.03 -22.55
C MET A 1 -5.93 10.73 -21.97
N LEU A 2 -5.48 11.34 -20.85
CA LEU A 2 -4.12 11.07 -20.33
C LEU A 2 -3.94 9.68 -19.69
N MET A 3 -4.78 9.31 -18.71
CA MET A 3 -4.67 7.99 -18.04
C MET A 3 -4.82 6.83 -19.02
N GLN A 4 -5.74 6.95 -19.99
CA GLN A 4 -5.88 5.97 -21.07
C GLN A 4 -4.58 5.77 -21.85
N ARG A 5 -3.82 6.84 -22.12
CA ARG A 5 -2.52 6.73 -22.80
C ARG A 5 -1.50 6.00 -21.93
N PHE A 6 -1.41 6.32 -20.64
CA PHE A 6 -0.50 5.63 -19.72
C PHE A 6 -0.80 4.13 -19.66
N GLN A 7 -2.08 3.78 -19.52
CA GLN A 7 -2.55 2.40 -19.48
C GLN A 7 -2.29 1.64 -20.78
N SER A 8 -2.42 2.29 -21.94
CA SER A 8 -2.20 1.65 -23.25
C SER A 8 -0.74 1.50 -23.66
N THR A 9 0.16 2.34 -23.11
CA THR A 9 1.56 2.40 -23.56
C THR A 9 2.44 1.38 -22.84
N TYR A 10 2.05 0.99 -21.63
CA TYR A 10 2.86 0.13 -20.79
C TYR A 10 1.99 -0.90 -20.06
N ILE A 11 2.42 -2.15 -20.12
CA ILE A 11 1.87 -3.24 -19.31
C ILE A 11 2.77 -3.38 -18.08
N PRO A 12 2.27 -3.10 -16.86
CA PRO A 12 3.05 -3.26 -15.64
C PRO A 12 3.53 -4.70 -15.45
N LYS A 13 4.71 -4.83 -14.84
CA LYS A 13 5.13 -6.10 -14.23
C LYS A 13 4.21 -6.48 -13.07
N GLN A 14 4.40 -7.68 -12.53
CA GLN A 14 3.53 -8.24 -11.51
C GLN A 14 3.40 -7.37 -10.25
N ASP A 15 4.48 -6.72 -9.83
CA ASP A 15 4.49 -5.92 -8.60
C ASP A 15 4.11 -4.47 -8.89
N ILE A 16 3.05 -4.02 -8.22
CA ILE A 16 2.52 -2.67 -8.33
C ILE A 16 2.36 -2.07 -6.93
N SER A 17 2.44 -0.75 -6.83
CA SER A 17 2.32 -0.02 -5.55
C SER A 17 1.34 1.13 -5.66
N ILE A 18 0.55 1.33 -4.59
CA ILE A 18 -0.30 2.52 -4.45
C ILE A 18 0.18 3.36 -3.27
N ASP A 19 0.38 4.63 -3.55
CA ASP A 19 0.66 5.65 -2.55
C ASP A 19 0.16 7.03 -3.01
N GLU A 20 0.52 8.05 -2.25
CA GLU A 20 0.05 9.41 -2.39
C GLU A 20 1.16 10.32 -2.89
N SER A 21 0.87 11.07 -3.93
CA SER A 21 1.72 12.14 -4.45
C SER A 21 1.12 13.51 -4.13
N LEU A 22 1.96 14.53 -4.10
CA LEU A 22 1.55 15.90 -3.80
C LEU A 22 2.20 16.90 -4.75
N ILE A 23 1.43 17.38 -5.72
CA ILE A 23 1.87 18.42 -6.64
C ILE A 23 1.81 19.76 -5.92
N GLY A 24 2.97 20.41 -5.77
CA GLY A 24 3.08 21.66 -5.02
C GLY A 24 2.20 22.77 -5.61
N TYR A 25 1.31 23.32 -4.78
CA TYR A 25 0.41 24.38 -5.18
C TYR A 25 0.07 25.29 -4.00
N LYS A 26 0.35 26.59 -4.15
CA LYS A 26 0.16 27.59 -3.09
C LYS A 26 -1.01 28.55 -3.34
N GLY A 27 -1.69 28.46 -4.48
CA GLY A 27 -2.81 29.33 -4.84
C GLY A 27 -4.07 29.08 -4.02
N ARG A 28 -5.14 29.81 -4.36
CA ARG A 28 -6.47 29.64 -3.77
C ARG A 28 -7.17 28.46 -4.44
N LEU A 29 -7.24 27.35 -3.73
CA LEU A 29 -7.92 26.13 -4.17
C LEU A 29 -8.58 25.49 -2.95
N GLY A 30 -9.89 25.26 -3.01
CA GLY A 30 -10.69 24.82 -1.85
C GLY A 30 -10.34 23.42 -1.35
N TRP A 31 -9.77 22.57 -2.20
CA TRP A 31 -9.44 21.18 -1.91
C TRP A 31 -7.92 20.90 -1.87
N LYS A 32 -7.08 21.94 -1.85
CA LYS A 32 -5.64 21.75 -1.60
C LYS A 32 -5.43 21.06 -0.24
N GLN A 33 -4.48 20.16 -0.20
CA GLN A 33 -4.15 19.39 1.00
C GLN A 33 -2.92 19.96 1.68
N TYR A 34 -2.90 19.86 3.00
CA TYR A 34 -1.70 20.06 3.80
C TYR A 34 -1.18 18.69 4.27
N ILE A 35 -0.01 18.29 3.80
CA ILE A 35 0.65 17.02 4.16
C ILE A 35 2.03 17.35 4.74
N PRO A 36 2.18 17.39 6.08
CA PRO A 36 3.41 17.83 6.75
C PRO A 36 4.66 17.04 6.35
N THR A 37 4.49 15.77 5.98
CA THR A 37 5.57 14.82 5.67
C THR A 37 6.13 14.99 4.26
N LYS A 38 5.40 15.61 3.33
CA LYS A 38 5.85 15.83 1.95
C LYS A 38 6.63 17.15 1.85
N ARG A 39 7.60 17.21 0.91
CA ARG A 39 8.49 18.37 0.71
C ARG A 39 7.69 19.65 0.43
N SER A 40 6.78 19.59 -0.53
CA SER A 40 5.79 20.66 -0.73
C SER A 40 4.61 20.43 0.20
N ARG A 41 4.66 20.94 1.42
CA ARG A 41 3.63 20.68 2.45
C ARG A 41 2.20 21.05 2.03
N PHE A 42 2.03 21.94 1.06
CA PHE A 42 0.75 22.32 0.49
C PHE A 42 0.69 21.96 -0.99
N GLY A 43 -0.42 21.37 -1.43
CA GLY A 43 -0.57 21.01 -2.84
C GLY A 43 -1.85 20.28 -3.20
N VAL A 44 -1.88 19.84 -4.46
CA VAL A 44 -2.90 18.94 -5.00
C VAL A 44 -2.48 17.50 -4.72
N LYS A 45 -3.25 16.80 -3.89
CA LYS A 45 -3.00 15.39 -3.57
C LYS A 45 -3.49 14.51 -4.72
N LEU A 46 -2.69 13.52 -5.08
CA LEU A 46 -3.06 12.45 -6.00
C LEU A 46 -2.94 11.11 -5.30
N PHE A 47 -3.88 10.21 -5.59
CA PHE A 47 -3.69 8.78 -5.37
C PHE A 47 -3.10 8.21 -6.65
N GLN A 48 -1.97 7.50 -6.57
CA GLN A 48 -1.26 6.99 -7.73
C GLN A 48 -1.02 5.50 -7.63
N LEU A 49 -1.17 4.82 -8.76
CA LEU A 49 -0.75 3.44 -8.97
C LEU A 49 0.49 3.44 -9.87
N CYS A 50 1.58 2.90 -9.35
CA CYS A 50 2.83 2.76 -10.09
C CYS A 50 3.25 1.29 -10.20
N GLU A 51 3.97 0.95 -11.27
CA GLU A 51 4.76 -0.28 -11.30
C GLU A 51 5.96 -0.13 -10.34
N SER A 52 6.14 -1.12 -9.46
CA SER A 52 7.00 -1.00 -8.28
C SER A 52 8.49 -0.83 -8.61
N GLU A 53 8.98 -1.44 -9.69
CA GLU A 53 10.39 -1.41 -10.04
C GLU A 53 10.79 -0.11 -10.75
N SER A 54 10.08 0.25 -11.82
CA SER A 54 10.37 1.41 -12.67
C SER A 54 9.81 2.72 -12.13
N GLY A 55 8.77 2.68 -11.29
CA GLY A 55 8.02 3.87 -10.89
C GLY A 55 7.09 4.40 -11.98
N TYR A 56 6.82 3.64 -13.04
CA TYR A 56 5.89 4.07 -14.09
C TYR A 56 4.49 4.31 -13.52
N ILE A 57 4.00 5.56 -13.59
CA ILE A 57 2.64 5.92 -13.20
C ILE A 57 1.67 5.32 -14.21
N TRP A 58 0.93 4.30 -13.78
CA TRP A 58 -0.02 3.61 -14.65
C TRP A 58 -1.43 4.20 -14.54
N ASN A 59 -1.84 4.63 -13.35
CA ASN A 59 -3.13 5.29 -13.13
C ASN A 59 -3.05 6.29 -11.97
N SER A 60 -3.94 7.27 -11.95
CA SER A 60 -3.96 8.34 -10.95
C SER A 60 -5.37 8.91 -10.77
N ILE A 61 -5.69 9.29 -9.53
CA ILE A 61 -6.92 10.00 -9.16
C ILE A 61 -6.53 11.29 -8.45
N ILE A 62 -7.11 12.41 -8.88
CA ILE A 62 -6.94 13.70 -8.19
C ILE A 62 -7.90 13.74 -7.00
N TYR A 63 -7.36 13.96 -5.80
CA TYR A 63 -8.19 14.09 -4.61
C TYR A 63 -8.73 15.52 -4.48
N THR A 64 -10.05 15.67 -4.59
CA THR A 64 -10.77 16.95 -4.52
C THR A 64 -11.67 17.02 -3.28
N GLY A 65 -11.44 16.18 -2.27
CA GLY A 65 -12.31 16.05 -1.10
C GLY A 65 -13.60 15.31 -1.43
N LYS A 66 -14.75 15.87 -1.05
CA LYS A 66 -16.07 15.24 -1.29
C LYS A 66 -16.40 15.07 -2.78
N GLY A 67 -15.84 15.91 -3.65
CA GLY A 67 -16.04 15.84 -5.08
C GLY A 67 -15.11 14.87 -5.81
N THR A 68 -14.39 14.00 -5.09
CA THR A 68 -13.46 13.07 -5.72
C THR A 68 -14.24 12.03 -6.50
N THR A 69 -13.99 11.93 -7.79
CA THR A 69 -14.61 10.93 -8.66
C THR A 69 -13.91 9.59 -8.49
N PHE A 70 -14.65 8.59 -8.03
CA PHE A 70 -14.23 7.19 -7.97
C PHE A 70 -15.04 6.36 -8.97
N HIS A 71 -14.66 5.10 -9.18
CA HIS A 71 -15.47 4.19 -9.98
C HIS A 71 -16.78 3.87 -9.25
N GLU A 72 -17.90 3.87 -9.98
CA GLU A 72 -19.27 3.72 -9.46
C GLU A 72 -19.48 2.41 -8.69
N ASP A 73 -18.92 1.29 -9.18
CA ASP A 73 -18.92 -0.02 -8.49
C ASP A 73 -18.46 -0.02 -7.03
N TYR A 74 -17.74 1.02 -6.59
CA TYR A 74 -17.12 1.05 -5.25
C TYR A 74 -17.71 2.14 -4.35
N GLU A 75 -18.86 2.73 -4.69
CA GLU A 75 -19.43 3.85 -3.95
C GLU A 75 -19.80 3.55 -2.49
N ASP A 76 -20.05 2.29 -2.14
CA ASP A 76 -20.42 1.90 -0.78
C ASP A 76 -19.21 1.75 0.17
N TYR A 77 -17.98 1.80 -0.36
CA TYR A 77 -16.78 1.60 0.45
C TYR A 77 -16.21 2.89 1.05
N GLY A 78 -15.34 2.77 2.06
CA GLY A 78 -14.57 3.92 2.56
C GLY A 78 -13.56 4.42 1.54
N VAL A 79 -13.19 5.72 1.61
CA VAL A 79 -12.27 6.39 0.66
C VAL A 79 -10.99 5.58 0.39
N SER A 80 -10.37 4.99 1.42
CA SER A 80 -9.17 4.17 1.24
C SER A 80 -9.40 2.98 0.30
N THR A 81 -10.49 2.26 0.47
CA THR A 81 -10.86 1.10 -0.36
C THR A 81 -11.29 1.57 -1.74
N LYS A 82 -12.08 2.67 -1.85
CA LYS A 82 -12.46 3.27 -3.14
C LYS A 82 -11.25 3.65 -3.98
N SER A 83 -10.27 4.31 -3.38
CA SER A 83 -9.06 4.74 -4.08
C SER A 83 -8.32 3.56 -4.68
N VAL A 84 -8.08 2.50 -3.90
CA VAL A 84 -7.39 1.29 -4.40
C VAL A 84 -8.19 0.65 -5.51
N MET A 85 -9.46 0.31 -5.26
CA MET A 85 -10.28 -0.45 -6.20
C MET A 85 -10.52 0.31 -7.51
N THR A 86 -10.65 1.63 -7.45
CA THR A 86 -10.73 2.48 -8.66
C THR A 86 -9.43 2.45 -9.45
N LEU A 87 -8.28 2.59 -8.78
CA LEU A 87 -6.98 2.60 -9.45
C LEU A 87 -6.66 1.28 -10.15
N ILE A 88 -7.01 0.16 -9.53
CA ILE A 88 -6.70 -1.19 -10.05
C ILE A 88 -7.80 -1.79 -10.92
N HIS A 89 -8.91 -1.08 -11.18
CA HIS A 89 -10.11 -1.67 -11.80
C HIS A 89 -9.79 -2.47 -13.07
N GLU A 90 -9.00 -1.88 -13.96
CA GLU A 90 -8.56 -2.45 -15.23
C GLU A 90 -7.46 -3.53 -15.10
N LEU A 91 -6.91 -3.73 -13.89
CA LEU A 91 -5.92 -4.77 -13.57
C LEU A 91 -6.50 -5.95 -12.78
N LYS A 92 -7.79 -5.91 -12.44
CA LYS A 92 -8.48 -7.02 -11.76
C LYS A 92 -8.33 -8.32 -12.57
N ASN A 93 -8.26 -9.43 -11.84
CA ASN A 93 -8.23 -10.80 -12.36
C ASN A 93 -6.99 -11.19 -13.17
N LYS A 94 -5.92 -10.38 -13.12
CA LYS A 94 -4.69 -10.59 -13.88
C LYS A 94 -3.50 -11.12 -13.06
N GLY A 95 -3.66 -11.35 -11.75
CA GLY A 95 -2.61 -11.95 -10.92
C GLY A 95 -1.54 -10.98 -10.41
N TYR A 96 -1.83 -9.68 -10.37
CA TYR A 96 -0.92 -8.68 -9.82
C TYR A 96 -0.75 -8.80 -8.30
N THR A 97 0.37 -8.27 -7.81
CA THR A 97 0.68 -8.15 -6.38
C THR A 97 0.76 -6.67 -6.00
N LEU A 98 -0.16 -6.23 -5.15
CA LEU A 98 -0.29 -4.85 -4.72
C LEU A 98 0.46 -4.61 -3.40
N THR A 99 1.34 -3.62 -3.39
CA THR A 99 1.97 -3.09 -2.18
C THR A 99 1.32 -1.78 -1.78
N THR A 100 0.88 -1.66 -0.52
CA THR A 100 0.27 -0.42 -0.02
C THR A 100 0.75 -0.02 1.36
N ASP A 101 0.66 1.27 1.66
CA ASP A 101 0.92 1.81 2.99
C ASP A 101 -0.21 1.48 4.00
N ASN A 102 -0.09 2.03 5.21
CA ASN A 102 -1.05 1.82 6.28
C ASN A 102 -2.36 2.61 6.14
N TYR A 103 -2.44 3.61 5.27
CA TYR A 103 -3.67 4.34 4.94
C TYR A 103 -4.62 3.47 4.10
N TYR A 104 -4.11 2.58 3.26
CA TYR A 104 -4.96 1.68 2.44
C TYR A 104 -5.17 0.31 3.08
N THR A 105 -4.12 -0.28 3.65
CA THR A 105 -4.13 -1.68 4.05
C THR A 105 -5.20 -1.97 5.13
N SER A 106 -6.09 -2.92 4.85
CA SER A 106 -7.12 -3.39 5.77
C SER A 106 -7.57 -4.83 5.47
N PRO A 107 -8.14 -5.56 6.45
CA PRO A 107 -8.72 -6.88 6.20
C PRO A 107 -9.82 -6.88 5.15
N GLU A 108 -10.71 -5.87 5.14
CA GLU A 108 -11.78 -5.72 4.14
C GLU A 108 -11.20 -5.64 2.72
N LEU A 109 -10.23 -4.75 2.50
CA LEU A 109 -9.58 -4.60 1.20
C LEU A 109 -8.91 -5.90 0.76
N ALA A 110 -8.24 -6.60 1.67
CA ALA A 110 -7.60 -7.88 1.34
C ALA A 110 -8.60 -8.95 0.89
N GLU A 111 -9.76 -9.07 1.56
CA GLU A 111 -10.82 -10.00 1.14
C GLU A 111 -11.39 -9.66 -0.24
N ILE A 112 -11.51 -8.37 -0.59
CA ILE A 112 -11.96 -7.92 -1.91
C ILE A 112 -10.91 -8.27 -2.98
N LEU A 113 -9.64 -7.94 -2.73
CA LEU A 113 -8.56 -8.17 -3.71
C LEU A 113 -8.33 -9.65 -4.01
N ILE A 114 -8.47 -10.53 -3.01
CA ILE A 114 -8.42 -11.98 -3.22
C ILE A 114 -9.49 -12.43 -4.23
N LYS A 115 -10.72 -11.90 -4.14
CA LYS A 115 -11.80 -12.21 -5.10
C LYS A 115 -11.48 -11.71 -6.50
N CYS A 116 -10.68 -10.66 -6.62
CA CYS A 116 -10.18 -10.11 -7.88
C CYS A 116 -8.86 -10.74 -8.34
N LYS A 117 -8.43 -11.88 -7.79
CA LYS A 117 -7.12 -12.52 -8.09
C LYS A 117 -5.95 -11.54 -8.02
N THR A 118 -5.96 -10.67 -7.01
CA THR A 118 -4.87 -9.73 -6.71
C THR A 118 -4.39 -10.00 -5.30
N ASP A 119 -3.10 -10.24 -5.16
CA ASP A 119 -2.48 -10.34 -3.85
C ASP A 119 -2.17 -8.96 -3.29
N ILE A 120 -2.15 -8.82 -1.97
CA ILE A 120 -1.80 -7.57 -1.30
C ILE A 120 -0.85 -7.83 -0.14
N TYR A 121 0.08 -6.91 0.06
CA TYR A 121 0.75 -6.76 1.34
C TYR A 121 1.08 -5.31 1.65
N GLY A 122 1.15 -5.00 2.94
CA GLY A 122 1.34 -3.63 3.37
C GLY A 122 1.48 -3.49 4.87
N THR A 123 1.93 -2.32 5.29
CA THR A 123 1.89 -1.95 6.71
C THR A 123 0.45 -1.73 7.15
N LEU A 124 0.11 -2.08 8.39
CA LEU A 124 -1.27 -2.09 8.88
C LEU A 124 -1.39 -1.27 10.16
N ARG A 125 -2.40 -0.40 10.25
CA ARG A 125 -2.68 0.32 11.51
C ARG A 125 -3.36 -0.60 12.51
N ALA A 126 -2.89 -0.58 13.76
CA ALA A 126 -3.47 -1.42 14.83
C ALA A 126 -4.92 -1.07 15.18
N ASN A 127 -5.40 0.13 14.82
CA ASN A 127 -6.79 0.55 15.05
C ASN A 127 -7.76 0.17 13.92
N ARG A 128 -7.32 -0.59 12.90
CA ARG A 128 -8.24 -1.08 11.86
C ARG A 128 -9.31 -2.01 12.44
N LYS A 129 -10.50 -1.97 11.83
CA LYS A 129 -11.62 -2.87 12.10
C LYS A 129 -11.26 -4.30 11.65
N GLY A 130 -11.78 -5.30 12.35
CA GLY A 130 -11.59 -6.71 11.99
C GLY A 130 -10.28 -7.34 12.45
N LEU A 131 -9.45 -6.63 13.23
CA LEU A 131 -8.21 -7.18 13.79
C LEU A 131 -8.47 -7.93 15.11
N PRO A 132 -7.85 -9.10 15.33
CA PRO A 132 -7.95 -9.83 16.60
C PRO A 132 -7.50 -8.95 17.79
N PRO A 133 -8.23 -8.92 18.92
CA PRO A 133 -7.83 -8.12 20.08
C PRO A 133 -6.40 -8.43 20.55
N LEU A 134 -6.00 -9.71 20.47
CA LEU A 134 -4.71 -10.19 20.91
C LEU A 134 -3.53 -9.57 20.13
N ILE A 135 -3.68 -9.25 18.84
CA ILE A 135 -2.59 -8.60 18.08
C ILE A 135 -2.33 -7.16 18.55
N LYS A 136 -3.35 -6.51 19.12
CA LYS A 136 -3.26 -5.14 19.63
C LYS A 136 -2.57 -5.12 20.99
N SER A 137 -3.01 -5.97 21.91
CA SER A 137 -2.52 -6.00 23.30
C SER A 137 -1.16 -6.68 23.47
N SER A 138 -0.83 -7.67 22.64
CA SER A 138 0.38 -8.47 22.83
C SER A 138 1.66 -7.67 22.60
N LYS A 139 2.61 -7.78 23.54
CA LYS A 139 3.99 -7.31 23.34
C LYS A 139 4.78 -8.42 22.66
N VAL A 140 5.52 -8.08 21.61
CA VAL A 140 6.37 -9.01 20.86
C VAL A 140 7.81 -8.59 21.10
N LYS A 141 8.68 -9.51 21.55
CA LYS A 141 10.09 -9.19 21.80
C LYS A 141 10.80 -8.89 20.47
N LYS A 142 11.93 -8.21 20.56
CA LYS A 142 12.73 -7.87 19.39
C LYS A 142 13.15 -9.15 18.64
N GLY A 143 12.91 -9.19 17.33
CA GLY A 143 13.22 -10.33 16.47
C GLY A 143 12.12 -11.40 16.40
N GLU A 144 11.19 -11.42 17.36
CA GLU A 144 10.08 -12.37 17.38
C GLU A 144 8.92 -11.92 16.48
N VAL A 145 8.10 -12.90 16.09
CA VAL A 145 6.90 -12.72 15.26
C VAL A 145 5.69 -13.27 16.01
N LEU A 146 4.63 -12.48 16.08
CA LEU A 146 3.28 -12.94 16.41
C LEU A 146 2.42 -12.85 15.16
N ALA A 147 1.75 -13.94 14.78
CA ALA A 147 0.93 -13.94 13.58
C ALA A 147 -0.44 -14.60 13.77
N PHE A 148 -1.40 -14.20 12.95
CA PHE A 148 -2.73 -14.78 12.86
C PHE A 148 -3.06 -15.01 11.39
N GLN A 149 -3.62 -16.17 11.07
CA GLN A 149 -4.00 -16.54 9.71
C GLN A 149 -5.52 -16.73 9.63
N LYS A 150 -6.14 -16.18 8.58
CA LYS A 150 -7.52 -16.50 8.18
C LYS A 150 -7.53 -16.75 6.68
N GLY A 151 -7.66 -18.02 6.28
CA GLY A 151 -7.57 -18.40 4.87
C GLY A 151 -6.23 -17.95 4.27
N LYS A 152 -6.27 -17.12 3.23
CA LYS A 152 -5.07 -16.56 2.58
C LYS A 152 -4.48 -15.35 3.33
N ILE A 153 -5.24 -14.70 4.21
CA ILE A 153 -4.81 -13.48 4.90
C ILE A 153 -3.95 -13.83 6.13
N CYS A 154 -2.70 -13.36 6.11
CA CYS A 154 -1.74 -13.39 7.19
C CYS A 154 -1.61 -11.99 7.83
N LEU A 155 -1.87 -11.89 9.12
CA LEU A 155 -1.53 -10.73 9.94
C LEU A 155 -0.25 -11.03 10.69
N LEU A 156 0.73 -10.13 10.61
CA LEU A 156 2.04 -10.35 11.20
C LEU A 156 2.47 -9.13 12.03
N LYS A 157 2.80 -9.34 13.30
CA LYS A 157 3.39 -8.35 14.19
C LYS A 157 4.82 -8.73 14.49
N TRP A 158 5.76 -7.86 14.14
CA TRP A 158 7.20 -8.07 14.33
C TRP A 158 7.84 -6.83 14.95
N THR A 159 8.79 -7.03 15.85
CA THR A 159 9.48 -5.92 16.53
C THR A 159 10.95 -5.88 16.11
N ASP A 160 11.38 -4.77 15.49
CA ASP A 160 12.81 -4.41 15.41
C ASP A 160 13.15 -3.39 16.50
N LYS A 161 13.25 -2.10 16.15
CA LYS A 161 13.32 -1.00 17.11
C LYS A 161 11.94 -0.62 17.66
N LYS A 162 10.91 -0.80 16.83
CA LYS A 162 9.50 -0.54 17.13
C LYS A 162 8.66 -1.69 16.57
N PRO A 163 7.49 -1.97 17.15
CA PRO A 163 6.57 -2.96 16.60
C PRO A 163 6.03 -2.47 15.25
N ILE A 164 6.06 -3.36 14.27
CA ILE A 164 5.50 -3.18 12.93
C ILE A 164 4.40 -4.22 12.77
N LEU A 165 3.26 -3.78 12.28
CA LEU A 165 2.14 -4.64 11.94
C LEU A 165 2.01 -4.68 10.42
N MET A 166 1.95 -5.88 9.86
CA MET A 166 1.81 -6.14 8.44
C MET A 166 0.55 -6.96 8.19
N LEU A 167 -0.05 -6.77 7.03
CA LEU A 167 -1.03 -7.68 6.46
C LEU A 167 -0.47 -8.19 5.15
N SER A 168 -0.61 -9.48 4.87
CA SER A 168 -0.28 -10.05 3.58
C SER A 168 -1.23 -11.17 3.17
N THR A 169 -1.48 -11.31 1.87
CA THR A 169 -2.12 -12.50 1.30
C THR A 169 -1.14 -13.45 0.61
N LEU A 170 0.14 -13.07 0.53
CA LEU A 170 1.16 -13.84 -0.18
C LEU A 170 2.12 -14.53 0.80
N HIS A 171 2.44 -13.87 1.91
CA HIS A 171 3.51 -14.27 2.81
C HIS A 171 3.00 -15.06 4.02
N SER A 172 3.84 -15.99 4.50
CA SER A 172 3.71 -16.63 5.79
C SER A 172 4.58 -15.92 6.85
N THR A 173 4.87 -16.58 7.96
CA THR A 173 5.79 -16.09 9.01
C THR A 173 7.26 -16.35 8.69
N SER A 174 7.60 -16.66 7.44
CA SER A 174 8.97 -16.94 7.03
C SER A 174 9.87 -15.72 7.26
N MET A 175 11.12 -16.01 7.62
CA MET A 175 12.15 -15.02 7.88
C MET A 175 13.25 -15.15 6.83
N VAL A 176 13.79 -14.02 6.40
CA VAL A 176 14.85 -13.93 5.40
C VAL A 176 16.00 -13.09 5.93
N THR A 177 17.20 -13.45 5.52
CA THR A 177 18.42 -12.71 5.85
C THR A 177 18.58 -11.59 4.83
N VAL A 178 18.56 -10.34 5.30
CA VAL A 178 18.75 -9.14 4.46
C VAL A 178 20.07 -8.49 4.83
N GLU A 179 20.91 -8.26 3.84
CA GLU A 179 22.18 -7.55 4.02
C GLU A 179 21.97 -6.04 4.17
N SER A 180 22.62 -5.46 5.17
CA SER A 180 22.64 -4.01 5.36
C SER A 180 23.65 -3.36 4.43
N LYS A 181 23.15 -2.56 3.48
CA LYS A 181 23.98 -1.72 2.60
C LYS A 181 24.91 -0.76 3.37
N LYS A 182 24.60 -0.43 4.63
CA LYS A 182 25.35 0.55 5.44
C LYS A 182 26.40 -0.04 6.38
N SER A 183 26.30 -1.32 6.75
CA SER A 183 27.06 -1.85 7.89
C SER A 183 27.74 -3.20 7.66
N LYS A 184 27.79 -3.71 6.42
CA LYS A 184 28.30 -5.06 6.09
C LYS A 184 27.76 -6.17 7.02
N SER A 185 26.60 -5.95 7.63
CA SER A 185 25.98 -6.86 8.58
C SER A 185 24.65 -7.34 8.03
N SER A 186 24.37 -8.62 8.26
CA SER A 186 23.10 -9.22 7.88
C SER A 186 22.10 -9.10 9.03
N LYS A 187 20.82 -8.98 8.69
CA LYS A 187 19.72 -8.96 9.66
C LYS A 187 18.61 -9.89 9.22
N LEU A 188 18.10 -10.68 10.15
CA LEU A 188 16.93 -11.50 9.94
C LEU A 188 15.66 -10.62 10.04
N LYS A 189 14.80 -10.69 9.02
CA LYS A 189 13.52 -9.96 8.96
C LYS A 189 12.43 -10.86 8.38
N PRO A 190 11.14 -10.61 8.68
CA PRO A 190 10.05 -11.29 7.98
C PRO A 190 10.15 -11.06 6.47
N ALA A 191 9.87 -12.08 5.66
CA ALA A 191 9.89 -11.99 4.19
C ALA A 191 9.03 -10.82 3.70
N VAL A 192 7.81 -10.70 4.22
CA VAL A 192 6.89 -9.59 3.92
C VAL A 192 7.50 -8.20 4.16
N VAL A 193 8.37 -8.05 5.17
CA VAL A 193 9.04 -6.78 5.46
C VAL A 193 10.16 -6.52 4.47
N ALA A 194 10.88 -7.55 4.02
CA ALA A 194 11.88 -7.42 2.96
C ALA A 194 11.21 -6.98 1.66
N ASP A 195 10.15 -7.67 1.24
CA ASP A 195 9.48 -7.41 -0.03
C ASP A 195 8.75 -6.06 -0.03
N TYR A 196 8.12 -5.68 1.09
CA TYR A 196 7.57 -4.33 1.26
C TYR A 196 8.60 -3.23 1.03
N ASN A 197 9.81 -3.36 1.58
CA ASN A 197 10.86 -2.36 1.39
C ASN A 197 11.35 -2.27 -0.06
N ASN A 198 11.20 -3.33 -0.84
CA ASN A 198 11.61 -3.37 -2.25
C ASN A 198 10.54 -2.80 -3.19
N THR A 199 9.26 -2.91 -2.83
CA THR A 199 8.13 -2.71 -3.76
C THR A 199 7.28 -1.48 -3.47
N MET A 200 7.25 -0.97 -2.23
CA MET A 200 6.43 0.19 -1.87
C MET A 200 6.89 1.50 -2.54
N GLY A 201 8.18 1.61 -2.89
CA GLY A 201 8.78 2.85 -3.37
C GLY A 201 8.45 3.26 -4.81
N GLY A 202 7.48 2.62 -5.48
CA GLY A 202 7.15 2.93 -6.88
C GLY A 202 6.67 4.37 -7.09
N VAL A 203 5.82 4.88 -6.20
CA VAL A 203 5.34 6.28 -6.27
C VAL A 203 6.45 7.28 -5.94
N ASP A 204 7.24 7.00 -4.89
CA ASP A 204 8.38 7.86 -4.50
C ASP A 204 9.48 7.95 -5.57
N LYS A 205 9.59 6.98 -6.48
CA LYS A 205 10.50 7.04 -7.65
C LYS A 205 9.97 7.96 -8.76
N ALA A 206 8.66 8.14 -8.83
CA ALA A 206 8.00 8.97 -9.83
C ALA A 206 7.89 10.44 -9.39
N ASP A 207 7.77 10.67 -8.08
CA ASP A 207 7.74 11.99 -7.40
C ASP A 207 9.09 12.73 -7.45
#